data_AF-A0A1A8YXW4-F1
#
_entry.id   AF-A0A1A8YXW4-F1
#
_cell.length_a   1.000
_cell.length_b   1.000
_cell.length_c   1.000
_cell.angle_alpha   90.00
_cell.angle_beta   90.00
_cell.angle_gamma   90.00
#
_symmetry.space_group_name_H-M   'P 1'
#
loop_
_entity.id
_entity.type
_entity.pdbx_description
1 polymer ?
#
loop_
_entity_poly.entity_id
_entity_poly.type
_entity_poly.pdbx_seq_one_letter_code
_entity_poly.pdbx_strand_id
1 'polypeptide(L)'
;MNEQDITLLLDIKGKCNIKDKYIIEMITNRLDRSKKNNIFYSLNSKSVCIILNNLYKVYTTSEKHIVNDIYEFYIDRKLSHYTLQQLIIVLYSLCRYNYQKSKVAHVLNYVASVLLNRCIEHTGGSEKLERYRAGKGDSGVGEGGVKGGCLWPFRKQDKYELILFYTLSCYYYCNNDIILILAEEMEGKLFSVYSEKEICMLLSSICNFLVLKKVKGFEKHFSNEDIFISEQNKRKMLHMVDYIISCKKFLQHYSHFSLISIYIFFSKLGYFCEKKKEEDFFLKIVFSNVEEKNENKNKLIFFSDKEHLSLTSLINLLFALTLNMSTDVKYYNTLLRYVHVLIKDNLTYEKLDTLHAKKIISQEYKYQEELNKLIRLLTVQNIQLLCVTYTYLFVYNLLCCEKLNAQLDELITQKVENEMLLEEVKSLEDDAVLHKLIGLILVREEKNKCYDTITRRIHYICGEIESRKKVISNSEEKLKKLFSDLESHSNQRKIAIPQT
;
A
#
# COMPACT_ATOMS: atom_id res chain seq x y z
N MET A 1 -7.94 37.56 20.45
CA MET A 1 -7.38 36.85 19.28
C MET A 1 -7.98 37.45 18.01
N ASN A 2 -7.21 38.30 17.34
CA ASN A 2 -7.54 38.80 16.01
C ASN A 2 -7.23 37.70 14.94
N GLU A 3 -7.42 38.03 13.67
CA GLU A 3 -7.17 37.13 12.54
C GLU A 3 -5.71 36.62 12.47
N GLN A 4 -4.74 37.50 12.73
CA GLN A 4 -3.31 37.16 12.70
C GLN A 4 -2.93 36.23 13.85
N ASP A 5 -3.46 36.47 15.05
CA ASP A 5 -3.22 35.61 16.21
C ASP A 5 -3.67 34.18 15.93
N ILE A 6 -4.86 34.01 15.34
CA ILE A 6 -5.43 32.68 15.05
C ILE A 6 -4.62 31.95 13.98
N THR A 7 -4.31 32.63 12.87
CA THR A 7 -3.55 32.03 11.77
C THR A 7 -2.14 31.64 12.22
N LEU A 8 -1.47 32.48 13.00
CA LEU A 8 -0.15 32.19 13.57
C LEU A 8 -0.20 31.01 14.56
N LEU A 9 -1.17 30.99 15.48
CA LEU A 9 -1.28 29.92 16.46
C LEU A 9 -1.61 28.58 15.81
N LEU A 10 -2.46 28.56 14.78
CA LEU A 10 -2.72 27.35 13.99
C LEU A 10 -1.47 26.84 13.28
N ASP A 11 -0.65 27.74 12.70
CA ASP A 11 0.60 27.37 12.03
C ASP A 11 1.67 26.86 13.00
N ILE A 12 1.92 27.58 14.11
CA ILE A 12 2.87 27.18 15.16
C ILE A 12 2.44 25.85 15.78
N LYS A 13 1.18 25.74 16.20
CA LYS A 13 0.64 24.50 16.79
C LYS A 13 0.79 23.34 15.81
N GLY A 14 0.51 23.58 14.54
CA GLY A 14 0.63 22.58 13.49
C GLY A 14 2.05 22.13 13.19
N LYS A 15 3.07 22.95 13.47
CA LYS A 15 4.49 22.63 13.30
C LYS A 15 5.10 22.00 14.56
N CYS A 16 4.67 22.46 15.73
CA CYS A 16 5.23 22.05 17.04
C CYS A 16 4.42 20.96 17.75
N ASN A 17 3.32 20.47 17.15
CA ASN A 17 2.45 19.42 17.71
C ASN A 17 1.92 19.72 19.14
N ILE A 18 1.61 20.99 19.42
CA ILE A 18 1.15 21.42 20.75
C ILE A 18 -0.30 20.94 20.96
N LYS A 19 -0.57 20.15 21.99
CA LYS A 19 -1.90 19.56 22.28
C LYS A 19 -2.68 20.23 23.41
N ASP A 20 -2.49 21.54 23.60
CA ASP A 20 -3.23 22.30 24.62
C ASP A 20 -4.72 22.44 24.25
N LYS A 21 -5.62 21.97 25.12
CA LYS A 21 -7.08 21.95 24.93
C LYS A 21 -7.71 23.34 25.07
N TYR A 22 -7.17 24.20 25.93
CA TYR A 22 -7.69 25.55 26.16
C TYR A 22 -7.47 26.44 24.92
N ILE A 23 -6.26 26.38 24.35
CA ILE A 23 -5.95 27.10 23.10
C ILE A 23 -6.85 26.63 21.95
N ILE A 24 -7.12 25.33 21.87
CA ILE A 24 -8.01 24.73 20.87
C ILE A 24 -9.42 25.30 20.98
N GLU A 25 -9.95 25.37 22.21
CA GLU A 25 -11.28 25.90 22.47
C GLU A 25 -11.37 27.39 22.14
N MET A 26 -10.35 28.17 22.49
CA MET A 26 -10.27 29.60 22.12
C MET A 26 -10.27 29.82 20.61
N ILE A 27 -9.47 29.06 19.85
CA ILE A 27 -9.44 29.15 18.39
C ILE A 27 -10.81 28.78 17.81
N THR A 28 -11.38 27.66 18.26
CA THR A 28 -12.68 27.16 17.79
C THR A 28 -13.79 28.20 18.03
N ASN A 29 -13.88 28.74 19.24
CA ASN A 29 -14.90 29.74 19.61
C ASN A 29 -14.81 31.03 18.79
N ARG A 30 -13.60 31.42 18.36
CA ARG A 30 -13.41 32.59 17.50
C ARG A 30 -13.77 32.33 16.04
N LEU A 31 -13.67 31.08 15.57
CA LEU A 31 -13.99 30.68 14.19
C LEU A 31 -15.46 30.26 14.01
N ASP A 32 -16.16 29.92 15.08
CA ASP A 32 -17.58 29.54 15.06
C ASP A 32 -18.48 30.77 14.83
N ARG A 33 -19.18 30.81 13.68
CA ARG A 33 -20.07 31.91 13.28
C ARG A 33 -21.24 32.13 14.24
N SER A 34 -21.60 31.13 15.05
CA SER A 34 -22.70 31.22 16.02
C SER A 34 -22.31 31.97 17.30
N LYS A 35 -21.01 32.21 17.54
CA LYS A 35 -20.53 32.87 18.77
C LYS A 35 -20.54 34.39 18.62
N LYS A 36 -20.95 35.11 19.68
CA LYS A 36 -21.11 36.58 19.69
C LYS A 36 -19.83 37.35 19.38
N ASN A 37 -18.67 36.84 19.78
CA ASN A 37 -17.36 37.43 19.55
C ASN A 37 -16.56 36.57 18.56
N ASN A 38 -17.11 36.27 17.38
CA ASN A 38 -16.37 35.54 16.34
C ASN A 38 -15.58 36.50 15.42
N ILE A 39 -14.64 35.95 14.66
CA ILE A 39 -13.97 36.64 13.54
C ILE A 39 -14.39 36.07 12.19
N PHE A 40 -15.42 35.21 12.16
CA PHE A 40 -15.77 34.40 11.01
C PHE A 40 -16.03 35.26 9.79
N TYR A 41 -16.72 36.41 9.92
CA TYR A 41 -17.10 37.26 8.79
C TYR A 41 -16.03 38.25 8.32
N SER A 42 -14.88 38.31 9.00
CA SER A 42 -13.79 39.24 8.68
C SER A 42 -12.55 38.55 8.10
N LEU A 43 -12.66 37.28 7.70
CA LEU A 43 -11.51 36.52 7.20
C LEU A 43 -11.21 36.88 5.74
N ASN A 44 -9.94 37.14 5.45
CA ASN A 44 -9.48 37.27 4.06
C ASN A 44 -9.13 35.90 3.43
N SER A 45 -8.97 35.86 2.11
CA SER A 45 -8.72 34.61 1.37
C SER A 45 -7.43 33.89 1.79
N LYS A 46 -6.39 34.62 2.22
CA LYS A 46 -5.15 34.01 2.74
C LYS A 46 -5.38 33.34 4.09
N SER A 47 -6.10 34.01 4.99
CA SER A 47 -6.42 33.47 6.30
C SER A 47 -7.31 32.24 6.21
N VAL A 48 -8.30 32.24 5.31
CA VAL A 48 -9.12 31.06 5.02
C VAL A 48 -8.25 29.86 4.62
N CYS A 49 -7.27 30.06 3.74
CA CYS A 49 -6.34 29.00 3.33
C CYS A 49 -5.51 28.47 4.51
N ILE A 50 -4.96 29.36 5.35
CA ILE A 50 -4.13 28.97 6.50
C ILE A 50 -4.96 28.22 7.54
N ILE A 51 -6.18 28.69 7.80
CA ILE A 51 -7.12 28.07 8.75
C ILE A 51 -7.46 26.66 8.27
N LEU A 52 -7.94 26.51 7.04
CA LEU A 52 -8.30 25.19 6.50
C LEU A 52 -7.11 24.23 6.45
N ASN A 53 -5.91 24.70 6.11
CA ASN A 53 -4.74 23.83 6.01
C ASN A 53 -4.18 23.39 7.38
N ASN A 54 -4.63 23.99 8.49
CA ASN A 54 -4.08 23.69 9.82
C ASN A 54 -5.14 23.26 10.85
N LEU A 55 -6.42 23.57 10.64
CA LEU A 55 -7.46 23.29 11.61
C LEU A 55 -7.64 21.79 11.87
N TYR A 56 -7.38 20.91 10.89
CA TYR A 56 -7.46 19.45 11.08
C TYR A 56 -6.45 18.91 12.12
N LYS A 57 -5.37 19.67 12.39
CA LYS A 57 -4.35 19.30 13.37
C LYS A 57 -4.82 19.52 14.81
N VAL A 58 -5.99 20.12 14.98
CA VAL A 58 -6.54 20.62 16.25
C VAL A 58 -7.52 19.59 16.87
N TYR A 59 -7.92 18.54 16.13
CA TYR A 59 -8.77 17.42 16.57
C TYR A 59 -9.95 17.84 17.47
N THR A 60 -10.95 18.52 16.89
CA THR A 60 -12.16 18.92 17.62
C THR A 60 -13.42 18.28 17.06
N THR A 61 -14.41 18.03 17.93
CA THR A 61 -15.76 17.61 17.51
C THR A 61 -16.48 18.69 16.68
N SER A 62 -16.05 19.95 16.82
CA SER A 62 -16.56 21.14 16.14
C SER A 62 -15.95 21.39 14.76
N GLU A 63 -14.84 20.75 14.42
CA GLU A 63 -14.08 20.98 13.18
C GLU A 63 -14.95 20.90 11.93
N LYS A 64 -15.82 19.89 11.84
CA LYS A 64 -16.67 19.65 10.66
C LYS A 64 -17.63 20.79 10.37
N HIS A 65 -18.27 21.39 11.38
CA HIS A 65 -19.22 22.48 11.12
C HIS A 65 -18.51 23.76 10.70
N ILE A 66 -17.34 24.05 11.31
CA ILE A 66 -16.53 25.23 10.95
C ILE A 66 -16.06 25.11 9.50
N VAL A 67 -15.57 23.94 9.10
CA VAL A 67 -15.14 23.69 7.71
C VAL A 67 -16.32 23.85 6.74
N ASN A 68 -17.51 23.36 7.11
CA ASN A 68 -18.72 23.54 6.29
C ASN A 68 -19.10 25.01 6.13
N ASP A 69 -19.11 25.77 7.23
CA ASP A 69 -19.43 27.19 7.22
C ASP A 69 -18.43 27.97 6.36
N ILE A 70 -17.12 27.68 6.52
CA ILE A 70 -16.07 28.29 5.69
C ILE A 70 -16.31 27.97 4.21
N TYR A 71 -16.64 26.71 3.88
CA TYR A 71 -16.89 26.32 2.50
C TYR A 71 -18.06 27.10 1.88
N GLU A 72 -19.20 27.13 2.56
CA GLU A 72 -20.41 27.79 2.06
C GLU A 72 -20.22 29.30 1.92
N PHE A 73 -19.59 29.95 2.91
CA PHE A 73 -19.48 31.41 2.92
C PHE A 73 -18.31 31.95 2.10
N TYR A 74 -17.18 31.24 2.10
CA TYR A 74 -15.92 31.74 1.53
C TYR A 74 -15.50 31.08 0.23
N ILE A 75 -16.05 29.92 -0.15
CA ILE A 75 -15.56 29.13 -1.29
C ILE A 75 -16.62 28.99 -2.38
N ASP A 76 -17.78 28.38 -2.09
CA ASP A 76 -18.78 27.89 -3.08
C ASP A 76 -19.15 28.87 -4.20
N ARG A 77 -19.11 30.19 -3.92
CA ARG A 77 -19.44 31.24 -4.90
C ARG A 77 -18.44 32.40 -4.97
N LYS A 78 -17.26 32.23 -4.38
CA LYS A 78 -16.24 33.30 -4.28
C LYS A 78 -14.87 32.86 -4.80
N LEU A 79 -14.85 31.88 -5.72
CA LEU A 79 -13.62 31.30 -6.27
C LEU A 79 -12.69 32.33 -6.94
N SER A 80 -13.27 33.35 -7.58
CA SER A 80 -12.51 34.45 -8.21
C SER A 80 -11.71 35.32 -7.23
N HIS A 81 -12.00 35.25 -5.93
CA HIS A 81 -11.26 35.99 -4.90
C HIS A 81 -9.95 35.29 -4.49
N TYR A 82 -9.67 34.11 -5.05
CA TYR A 82 -8.51 33.31 -4.74
C TYR A 82 -7.59 33.20 -5.95
N THR A 83 -6.29 33.25 -5.67
CA THR A 83 -5.27 32.84 -6.65
C THR A 83 -5.33 31.33 -6.87
N LEU A 84 -4.80 30.86 -8.02
CA LEU A 84 -4.68 29.43 -8.31
C LEU A 84 -3.98 28.66 -7.18
N GLN A 85 -2.88 29.19 -6.64
CA GLN A 85 -2.15 28.58 -5.53
C GLN A 85 -3.00 28.43 -4.28
N GLN A 86 -3.80 29.46 -3.95
CA GLN A 86 -4.72 29.41 -2.82
C GLN A 86 -5.83 28.37 -3.05
N LEU A 87 -6.39 28.29 -4.25
CA LEU A 87 -7.40 27.29 -4.59
C LEU A 87 -6.86 25.86 -4.51
N ILE A 88 -5.61 25.63 -4.91
CA ILE A 88 -4.94 24.33 -4.75
C ILE A 88 -4.82 23.97 -3.26
N ILE A 89 -4.41 24.93 -2.41
CA ILE A 89 -4.34 24.72 -0.95
C ILE A 89 -5.72 24.43 -0.36
N VAL A 90 -6.75 25.17 -0.79
CA VAL A 90 -8.13 24.97 -0.35
C VAL A 90 -8.61 23.57 -0.71
N LEU A 91 -8.47 23.17 -1.99
CA LEU A 91 -8.86 21.83 -2.45
C LEU A 91 -8.10 20.72 -1.70
N TYR A 92 -6.80 20.87 -1.53
CA TYR A 92 -5.98 19.94 -0.77
C TYR A 92 -6.48 19.82 0.68
N SER A 93 -6.80 20.95 1.31
CA SER A 93 -7.33 20.97 2.68
C SER A 93 -8.68 20.25 2.77
N LEU A 94 -9.62 20.57 1.86
CA LEU A 94 -10.93 19.91 1.79
C LEU A 94 -10.81 18.39 1.59
N CYS A 95 -9.86 17.96 0.75
CA CYS A 95 -9.56 16.54 0.57
C CYS A 95 -9.21 15.86 1.91
N ARG A 96 -8.43 16.50 2.78
CA ARG A 96 -8.06 15.95 4.09
C ARG A 96 -9.22 15.86 5.06
N TYR A 97 -10.21 16.75 4.92
CA TYR A 97 -11.47 16.66 5.66
C TYR A 97 -12.45 15.64 5.09
N ASN A 98 -12.06 14.86 4.07
CA ASN A 98 -12.93 13.94 3.34
C ASN A 98 -14.19 14.62 2.79
N TYR A 99 -14.06 15.86 2.32
CA TYR A 99 -15.15 16.56 1.67
C TYR A 99 -15.57 15.81 0.41
N GLN A 100 -16.86 15.66 0.17
CA GLN A 100 -17.38 14.85 -0.95
C GLN A 100 -17.04 15.49 -2.30
N LYS A 101 -16.64 14.66 -3.28
CA LYS A 101 -16.36 15.09 -4.66
C LYS A 101 -17.51 15.91 -5.26
N SER A 102 -18.75 15.46 -5.04
CA SER A 102 -19.96 16.13 -5.55
C SER A 102 -20.08 17.57 -5.09
N LYS A 103 -19.64 17.89 -3.86
CA LYS A 103 -19.67 19.26 -3.34
C LYS A 103 -18.62 20.13 -4.02
N VAL A 104 -17.39 19.61 -4.16
CA VAL A 104 -16.24 20.36 -4.69
C VAL A 104 -16.09 20.30 -6.21
N ALA A 105 -16.98 19.62 -6.93
CA ALA A 105 -16.88 19.42 -8.37
C ALA A 105 -16.76 20.74 -9.16
N HIS A 106 -17.56 21.74 -8.80
CA HIS A 106 -17.48 23.06 -9.44
C HIS A 106 -16.14 23.76 -9.16
N VAL A 107 -15.54 23.57 -7.97
CA VAL A 107 -14.22 24.09 -7.61
C VAL A 107 -13.13 23.41 -8.42
N LEU A 108 -13.21 22.08 -8.57
CA LEU A 108 -12.30 21.28 -9.40
C LEU A 108 -12.33 21.78 -10.85
N ASN A 109 -13.54 21.97 -11.42
CA ASN A 109 -13.72 22.46 -12.79
C ASN A 109 -13.23 23.90 -12.97
N TYR A 110 -13.42 24.75 -11.95
CA TYR A 110 -12.88 26.11 -11.98
C TYR A 110 -11.35 26.11 -11.95
N VAL A 111 -10.72 25.35 -11.05
CA VAL A 111 -9.25 25.24 -10.99
C VAL A 111 -8.69 24.67 -12.29
N ALA A 112 -9.38 23.68 -12.85
CA ALA A 112 -9.04 23.07 -14.13
C ALA A 112 -9.05 24.09 -15.28
N SER A 113 -10.14 24.84 -15.43
CA SER A 113 -10.25 25.87 -16.47
C SER A 113 -9.23 27.00 -16.29
N VAL A 114 -9.00 27.48 -15.06
CA VAL A 114 -7.99 28.52 -14.79
C VAL A 114 -6.58 28.04 -15.14
N LEU A 115 -6.25 26.79 -14.83
CA LEU A 115 -4.94 26.22 -15.17
C LEU A 115 -4.76 26.10 -16.69
N LEU A 116 -5.77 25.57 -17.39
CA LEU A 116 -5.73 25.43 -18.85
C LEU A 116 -5.62 26.79 -19.55
N ASN A 117 -6.38 27.79 -19.11
CA ASN A 117 -6.31 29.14 -19.67
C ASN A 117 -4.91 29.75 -19.51
N ARG A 118 -4.28 29.60 -18.35
CA ARG A 118 -2.89 30.06 -18.14
C ARG A 118 -1.93 29.35 -19.11
N CYS A 119 -2.08 28.05 -19.31
CA CYS A 119 -1.24 27.30 -20.27
C CYS A 119 -1.44 27.79 -21.71
N ILE A 120 -2.67 28.13 -22.12
CA ILE A 120 -2.98 28.64 -23.46
C ILE A 120 -2.39 30.04 -23.68
N GLU A 121 -2.56 30.94 -22.71
CA GLU A 121 -1.99 32.29 -22.73
C GLU A 121 -0.46 32.27 -22.86
N HIS A 122 0.20 31.30 -22.21
CA HIS A 122 1.66 31.14 -22.25
C HIS A 122 2.19 30.45 -23.52
N THR A 123 1.38 29.62 -24.20
CA THR A 123 1.81 28.88 -25.39
C THR A 123 1.58 29.64 -26.71
N GLY A 124 0.94 30.81 -26.66
CA GLY A 124 0.73 31.66 -27.84
C GLY A 124 -0.38 31.17 -28.78
N GLY A 125 -1.38 30.45 -28.26
CA GLY A 125 -2.59 30.03 -29.00
C GLY A 125 -2.81 28.51 -29.08
N SER A 126 -4.07 28.13 -29.38
CA SER A 126 -4.59 26.75 -29.35
C SER A 126 -3.81 25.74 -30.21
N GLU A 127 -3.22 26.17 -31.32
CA GLU A 127 -2.52 25.27 -32.26
C GLU A 127 -1.25 24.62 -31.70
N LYS A 128 -0.57 25.25 -30.73
CA LYS A 128 0.60 24.65 -30.07
C LYS A 128 0.19 23.63 -29.03
N LEU A 129 -0.91 23.85 -28.32
CA LEU A 129 -1.51 22.87 -27.41
C LEU A 129 -2.03 21.65 -28.20
N GLU A 130 -2.54 21.83 -29.42
CA GLU A 130 -2.93 20.72 -30.29
C GLU A 130 -1.73 19.95 -30.87
N ARG A 131 -0.65 20.63 -31.25
CA ARG A 131 0.61 19.95 -31.61
C ARG A 131 1.21 19.18 -30.42
N TYR A 132 1.00 19.67 -29.22
CA TYR A 132 1.36 19.00 -27.96
C TYR A 132 0.50 17.75 -27.71
N ARG A 133 -0.82 17.84 -27.94
CA ARG A 133 -1.77 16.71 -27.91
C ARG A 133 -1.44 15.62 -28.95
N ALA A 134 -0.81 15.98 -30.07
CA ALA A 134 -0.57 15.07 -31.19
C ALA A 134 0.67 14.15 -31.05
N GLY A 135 1.48 14.28 -29.99
CA GLY A 135 2.53 13.30 -29.68
C GLY A 135 3.55 13.02 -30.79
N LYS A 136 3.88 14.00 -31.66
CA LYS A 136 5.00 13.84 -32.59
C LYS A 136 6.31 14.12 -31.86
N GLY A 137 6.97 13.04 -31.44
CA GLY A 137 8.40 13.06 -31.17
C GLY A 137 9.14 13.42 -32.45
N ASP A 138 9.88 14.51 -32.41
CA ASP A 138 10.91 14.78 -33.42
C ASP A 138 12.26 14.74 -32.72
N SER A 139 12.90 13.57 -32.84
CA SER A 139 14.32 13.39 -32.59
C SER A 139 15.08 14.04 -33.74
N GLY A 140 15.26 15.36 -33.66
CA GLY A 140 16.08 16.14 -34.59
C GLY A 140 17.30 16.69 -33.86
N VAL A 141 18.46 16.06 -34.06
CA VAL A 141 19.77 16.65 -33.73
C VAL A 141 19.94 17.88 -34.63
N GLY A 142 19.86 19.07 -34.04
CA GLY A 142 20.13 20.33 -34.70
C GLY A 142 20.85 21.26 -33.73
N GLU A 143 22.17 21.40 -33.92
CA GLU A 143 22.97 22.44 -33.29
C GLU A 143 22.44 23.82 -33.70
N GLY A 144 22.00 24.60 -32.71
CA GLY A 144 21.46 25.94 -32.93
C GLY A 144 20.80 26.45 -31.67
N GLY A 145 21.55 27.21 -30.86
CA GLY A 145 21.08 27.75 -29.59
C GLY A 145 19.85 28.64 -29.73
N VAL A 146 18.68 28.09 -29.44
CA VAL A 146 17.49 28.84 -29.04
C VAL A 146 17.12 28.35 -27.65
N LYS A 147 17.29 29.23 -26.65
CA LYS A 147 16.86 29.01 -25.26
C LYS A 147 15.35 28.73 -25.24
N GLY A 148 14.95 27.46 -25.28
CA GLY A 148 13.58 27.00 -25.10
C GLY A 148 13.12 27.21 -23.67
N GLY A 149 12.68 28.42 -23.34
CA GLY A 149 12.01 28.72 -22.08
C GLY A 149 10.58 28.17 -22.10
N CYS A 150 10.38 26.94 -21.67
CA CYS A 150 9.05 26.41 -21.41
C CYS A 150 8.51 27.09 -20.13
N LEU A 151 7.67 28.12 -20.27
CA LEU A 151 7.04 28.83 -19.15
C LEU A 151 5.83 28.01 -18.65
N TRP A 152 6.08 27.17 -17.66
CA TRP A 152 5.08 26.39 -16.94
C TRP A 152 4.27 27.26 -15.95
N PRO A 153 3.02 26.89 -15.62
CA PRO A 153 2.14 27.69 -14.76
C PRO A 153 2.62 27.81 -13.30
N PHE A 154 3.54 26.94 -12.85
CA PHE A 154 4.18 27.06 -11.54
C PHE A 154 5.68 27.34 -11.65
N ARG A 155 6.25 27.92 -10.59
CA ARG A 155 7.68 28.22 -10.54
C ARG A 155 8.47 26.93 -10.36
N LYS A 156 9.74 26.96 -10.78
CA LYS A 156 10.65 25.80 -10.69
C LYS A 156 10.80 25.23 -9.27
N GLN A 157 10.70 26.06 -8.24
CA GLN A 157 10.84 25.64 -6.84
C GLN A 157 9.51 25.34 -6.14
N ASP A 158 8.38 25.72 -6.75
CA ASP A 158 7.06 25.47 -6.19
C ASP A 158 6.72 23.98 -6.32
N LYS A 159 5.81 23.51 -5.47
CA LYS A 159 5.32 22.12 -5.42
C LYS A 159 3.80 22.02 -5.62
N TYR A 160 3.18 23.10 -6.11
CA TYR A 160 1.73 23.20 -6.25
C TYR A 160 1.17 22.21 -7.27
N GLU A 161 1.93 21.92 -8.32
CA GLU A 161 1.62 20.90 -9.32
C GLU A 161 1.45 19.52 -8.69
N LEU A 162 2.35 19.14 -7.78
CA LEU A 162 2.27 17.86 -7.07
C LEU A 162 1.09 17.83 -6.09
N ILE A 163 0.89 18.92 -5.34
CA ILE A 163 -0.25 19.03 -4.41
C ILE A 163 -1.57 18.92 -5.18
N LEU A 164 -1.68 19.59 -6.33
CA LEU A 164 -2.86 19.53 -7.19
C LEU A 164 -3.01 18.11 -7.74
N PHE A 165 -1.97 17.51 -8.33
CA PHE A 165 -2.00 16.14 -8.86
C PHE A 165 -2.47 15.13 -7.81
N TYR A 166 -1.94 15.23 -6.59
CA TYR A 166 -2.38 14.41 -5.46
C TYR A 166 -3.86 14.63 -5.15
N THR A 167 -4.29 15.87 -5.07
CA THR A 167 -5.67 16.21 -4.74
C THR A 167 -6.64 15.69 -5.81
N LEU A 168 -6.31 15.85 -7.09
CA LEU A 168 -7.09 15.29 -8.21
C LEU A 168 -7.18 13.76 -8.10
N SER A 169 -6.09 13.09 -7.74
CA SER A 169 -6.06 11.63 -7.57
C SER A 169 -6.99 11.14 -6.46
N CYS A 170 -7.04 11.85 -5.33
CA CYS A 170 -7.92 11.50 -4.21
C CYS A 170 -9.40 11.71 -4.53
N TYR A 171 -9.70 12.69 -5.40
CA TYR A 171 -11.05 12.94 -5.91
C TYR A 171 -11.39 12.10 -7.15
N TYR A 172 -10.48 11.28 -7.66
CA TYR A 172 -10.63 10.57 -8.93
C TYR A 172 -11.12 11.51 -10.04
N TYR A 173 -10.52 12.71 -10.12
CA TYR A 173 -10.83 13.72 -11.13
C TYR A 173 -9.86 13.55 -12.29
N CYS A 174 -10.35 12.99 -13.40
CA CYS A 174 -9.54 12.46 -14.49
C CYS A 174 -9.51 13.38 -15.73
N ASN A 175 -9.39 14.70 -15.54
CA ASN A 175 -9.17 15.60 -16.68
C ASN A 175 -7.79 15.32 -17.29
N ASN A 176 -7.79 14.64 -18.45
CA ASN A 176 -6.59 14.09 -19.06
C ASN A 176 -5.58 15.15 -19.50
N ASP A 177 -6.05 16.31 -19.99
CA ASP A 177 -5.18 17.42 -20.40
C ASP A 177 -4.39 17.96 -19.20
N ILE A 178 -5.08 18.20 -18.08
CA ILE A 178 -4.45 18.71 -16.86
C ILE A 178 -3.48 17.71 -16.27
N ILE A 179 -3.88 16.44 -16.22
CA ILE A 179 -3.04 15.37 -15.68
C ILE A 179 -1.74 15.26 -16.47
N LEU A 180 -1.78 15.40 -17.80
CA LEU A 180 -0.59 15.41 -18.64
C LEU A 180 0.33 16.58 -18.31
N ILE A 181 -0.23 17.80 -18.29
CA ILE A 181 0.49 19.05 -17.96
C ILE A 181 1.19 18.92 -16.60
N LEU A 182 0.47 18.44 -15.58
CA LEU A 182 1.02 18.26 -14.24
C LEU A 182 2.12 17.18 -14.23
N ALA A 183 1.92 16.06 -14.93
CA ALA A 183 2.89 14.98 -14.99
C ALA A 183 4.22 15.43 -15.62
N GLU A 184 4.18 16.23 -16.68
CA GLU A 184 5.39 16.76 -17.33
C GLU A 184 6.13 17.76 -16.45
N GLU A 185 5.40 18.62 -15.75
CA GLU A 185 6.04 19.57 -14.84
C GLU A 185 6.70 18.86 -13.64
N MET A 186 6.03 17.83 -13.10
CA MET A 186 6.57 17.03 -12.01
C MET A 186 7.82 16.25 -12.42
N GLU A 187 7.86 15.70 -13.64
CA GLU A 187 9.01 14.92 -14.13
C GLU A 187 10.31 15.73 -14.07
N GLY A 188 10.28 17.01 -14.47
CA GLY A 188 11.44 17.90 -14.41
C GLY A 188 11.91 18.27 -12.99
N LYS A 189 11.10 17.97 -11.97
CA LYS A 189 11.34 18.31 -10.55
C LYS A 189 11.72 17.10 -9.69
N LEU A 190 11.68 15.88 -10.26
CA LEU A 190 12.06 14.64 -9.59
C LEU A 190 13.50 14.72 -9.07
N PHE A 191 13.69 14.41 -7.79
CA PHE A 191 14.97 14.43 -7.06
C PHE A 191 15.72 15.77 -6.98
N SER A 192 15.33 16.79 -7.75
CA SER A 192 15.91 18.15 -7.67
C SER A 192 15.15 19.06 -6.72
N VAL A 193 13.82 18.91 -6.64
CA VAL A 193 12.93 19.73 -5.79
C VAL A 193 12.14 18.87 -4.80
N TYR A 194 11.79 17.65 -5.19
CA TYR A 194 11.00 16.74 -4.38
C TYR A 194 11.87 15.93 -3.41
N SER A 195 11.55 16.07 -2.12
CA SER A 195 12.04 15.24 -1.03
C SER A 195 11.34 13.87 -1.01
N GLU A 196 11.80 12.97 -0.16
CA GLU A 196 11.21 11.63 0.04
C GLU A 196 9.69 11.66 0.29
N LYS A 197 9.17 12.67 1.00
CA LYS A 197 7.74 12.82 1.28
C LYS A 197 6.95 13.15 0.02
N GLU A 198 7.53 13.99 -0.84
CA GLU A 198 6.92 14.38 -2.11
C GLU A 198 6.97 13.25 -3.13
N ILE A 199 8.05 12.46 -3.16
CA ILE A 199 8.10 11.24 -3.97
C ILE A 199 7.05 10.21 -3.50
N CYS A 200 6.90 10.00 -2.19
CA CYS A 200 5.82 9.16 -1.67
C CYS A 200 4.43 9.69 -2.04
N MET A 201 4.23 11.01 -1.98
CA MET A 201 2.98 11.65 -2.39
C MET A 201 2.67 11.39 -3.87
N LEU A 202 3.66 11.58 -4.75
CA LEU A 202 3.54 11.32 -6.19
C LEU A 202 3.16 9.86 -6.48
N LEU A 203 3.88 8.91 -5.87
CA LEU A 203 3.60 7.49 -6.08
C LEU A 203 2.22 7.09 -5.58
N SER A 204 1.80 7.63 -4.43
CA SER A 204 0.43 7.46 -3.91
C SER A 204 -0.62 7.96 -4.92
N SER A 205 -0.38 9.13 -5.53
CA SER A 205 -1.26 9.69 -6.56
C SER A 205 -1.34 8.83 -7.80
N ILE A 206 -0.20 8.33 -8.28
CA ILE A 206 -0.15 7.40 -9.42
C ILE A 206 -0.93 6.12 -9.10
N CYS A 207 -0.77 5.55 -7.91
CA CYS A 207 -1.56 4.39 -7.47
C CYS A 207 -3.07 4.69 -7.49
N ASN A 208 -3.51 5.84 -6.97
CA ASN A 208 -4.93 6.20 -6.95
C ASN A 208 -5.52 6.27 -8.37
N PHE A 209 -4.77 6.84 -9.32
CA PHE A 209 -5.19 6.93 -10.72
C PHE A 209 -5.19 5.59 -11.45
N LEU A 210 -4.21 4.71 -11.19
CA LEU A 210 -4.01 3.49 -11.96
C LEU A 210 -4.70 2.25 -11.37
N VAL A 211 -4.75 2.11 -10.05
CA VAL A 211 -5.12 0.85 -9.36
C VAL A 211 -6.60 0.83 -8.96
N LEU A 212 -7.21 1.97 -8.63
CA LEU A 212 -8.58 2.03 -8.11
C LEU A 212 -9.60 2.30 -9.23
N LYS A 213 -9.90 1.27 -10.01
CA LYS A 213 -11.06 1.24 -10.92
C LYS A 213 -12.18 0.38 -10.34
N LYS A 214 -13.11 1.01 -9.62
CA LYS A 214 -14.56 0.69 -9.53
C LYS A 214 -15.15 1.25 -8.24
N VAL A 215 -15.68 2.47 -8.30
CA VAL A 215 -16.91 2.73 -7.53
C VAL A 215 -18.05 2.31 -8.46
N LYS A 216 -18.55 1.09 -8.29
CA LYS A 216 -19.85 0.71 -8.84
C LYS A 216 -20.88 1.66 -8.22
N GLY A 217 -21.60 2.41 -9.06
CA GLY A 217 -22.83 3.12 -8.69
C GLY A 217 -22.65 4.55 -8.21
N PHE A 218 -22.49 5.48 -9.15
CA PHE A 218 -22.99 6.85 -9.01
C PHE A 218 -23.49 7.34 -10.37
N GLU A 219 -24.53 6.65 -10.88
CA GLU A 219 -25.35 7.16 -11.96
C GLU A 219 -26.40 8.10 -11.36
N LYS A 220 -26.09 9.40 -11.39
CA LYS A 220 -27.02 10.51 -11.65
C LYS A 220 -26.29 11.81 -11.36
N HIS A 221 -26.17 12.64 -12.38
CA HIS A 221 -25.66 14.03 -12.36
C HIS A 221 -24.16 14.26 -12.57
N PHE A 222 -23.56 13.73 -13.63
CA PHE A 222 -22.35 14.37 -14.18
C PHE A 222 -22.37 14.32 -15.71
N SER A 223 -21.95 15.43 -16.34
CA SER A 223 -21.53 15.48 -17.73
C SER A 223 -20.40 14.47 -17.96
N ASN A 224 -20.29 13.94 -19.19
CA ASN A 224 -19.29 12.94 -19.63
C ASN A 224 -17.83 13.44 -19.55
N GLU A 225 -17.36 13.94 -18.39
CA GLU A 225 -15.95 14.20 -18.13
C GLU A 225 -15.26 12.87 -17.80
N ASP A 226 -14.29 12.51 -18.64
CA ASP A 226 -13.64 11.20 -18.77
C ASP A 226 -13.48 10.44 -17.44
N ILE A 227 -14.20 9.33 -17.30
CA ILE A 227 -14.16 8.45 -16.12
C ILE A 227 -12.81 7.71 -16.01
N PHE A 228 -11.91 7.88 -16.98
CA PHE A 228 -10.67 7.13 -17.11
C PHE A 228 -9.47 7.99 -17.50
N ILE A 229 -8.32 7.59 -16.97
CA ILE A 229 -7.02 8.08 -17.39
C ILE A 229 -6.68 7.53 -18.77
N SER A 230 -6.26 8.41 -19.69
CA SER A 230 -5.83 8.09 -21.05
C SER A 230 -4.58 7.21 -21.05
N GLU A 231 -4.38 6.42 -22.11
CA GLU A 231 -3.18 5.59 -22.26
C GLU A 231 -1.89 6.41 -22.26
N GLN A 232 -1.92 7.61 -22.83
CA GLN A 232 -0.78 8.54 -22.81
C GLN A 232 -0.39 8.90 -21.37
N ASN A 233 -1.37 9.29 -20.54
CA ASN A 233 -1.15 9.63 -19.14
C ASN A 233 -0.66 8.42 -18.34
N LYS A 234 -1.19 7.22 -18.59
CA LYS A 234 -0.69 6.00 -17.95
C LYS A 234 0.77 5.75 -18.28
N ARG A 235 1.14 5.81 -19.56
CA ARG A 235 2.54 5.63 -20.01
C ARG A 235 3.46 6.66 -19.36
N LYS A 236 3.04 7.92 -19.30
CA LYS A 236 3.81 9.00 -18.65
C LYS A 236 4.02 8.74 -17.16
N MET A 237 2.97 8.34 -16.44
CA MET A 237 3.06 7.99 -15.02
C MET A 237 3.96 6.79 -14.77
N LEU A 238 3.85 5.73 -15.58
CA LEU A 238 4.70 4.55 -15.47
C LEU A 238 6.16 4.87 -15.80
N HIS A 239 6.43 5.75 -16.77
CA HIS A 239 7.78 6.25 -17.05
C HIS A 239 8.39 6.97 -15.83
N MET A 240 7.61 7.81 -15.12
CA MET A 240 8.08 8.42 -13.88
C MET A 240 8.39 7.38 -12.80
N VAL A 241 7.58 6.32 -12.68
CA VAL A 241 7.84 5.20 -11.76
C VAL A 241 9.16 4.49 -12.11
N ASP A 242 9.38 4.19 -13.40
CA ASP A 242 10.62 3.58 -13.90
C ASP A 242 11.85 4.49 -13.66
N TYR A 243 11.70 5.80 -13.80
CA TYR A 243 12.77 6.74 -13.51
C TYR A 243 13.11 6.79 -12.00
N ILE A 244 12.09 6.81 -11.14
CA ILE A 244 12.28 6.85 -9.68
C ILE A 244 13.09 5.64 -9.19
N ILE A 245 12.75 4.44 -9.68
CA ILE A 245 13.44 3.22 -9.24
C ILE A 245 14.81 3.04 -9.89
N SER A 246 15.03 3.57 -11.09
CA SER A 246 16.36 3.61 -11.72
C SER A 246 17.35 4.44 -10.89
N CYS A 247 16.85 5.40 -10.11
CA CYS A 247 17.62 6.27 -9.23
C CYS A 247 17.92 5.64 -7.84
N LYS A 248 18.31 4.35 -7.80
CA LYS A 248 18.55 3.60 -6.54
C LYS A 248 19.48 4.29 -5.54
N LYS A 249 20.48 5.05 -6.03
CA LYS A 249 21.42 5.82 -5.18
C LYS A 249 20.70 6.84 -4.29
N PHE A 250 19.65 7.49 -4.78
CA PHE A 250 18.88 8.44 -3.98
C PHE A 250 18.00 7.71 -2.96
N LEU A 251 17.37 6.60 -3.37
CA LEU A 251 16.48 5.81 -2.51
C LEU A 251 17.22 5.20 -1.31
N GLN A 252 18.50 4.85 -1.45
CA GLN A 252 19.31 4.32 -0.34
C GLN A 252 19.44 5.30 0.85
N HIS A 253 19.22 6.59 0.63
CA HIS A 253 19.30 7.62 1.67
C HIS A 253 17.93 7.99 2.25
N TYR A 254 16.85 7.35 1.79
CA TYR A 254 15.51 7.64 2.29
C TYR A 254 15.30 6.98 3.66
N SER A 255 14.42 7.59 4.45
CA SER A 255 13.94 7.00 5.70
C SER A 255 13.29 5.66 5.45
N HIS A 256 13.35 4.78 6.45
CA HIS A 256 12.79 3.44 6.35
C HIS A 256 11.28 3.48 6.10
N PHE A 257 10.58 4.42 6.75
CA PHE A 257 9.16 4.66 6.53
C PHE A 257 8.84 5.00 5.07
N SER A 258 9.66 5.84 4.44
CA SER A 258 9.50 6.21 3.03
C SER A 258 9.77 5.01 2.12
N LEU A 259 10.80 4.21 2.41
CA LEU A 259 11.11 2.99 1.65
C LEU A 259 10.00 1.94 1.73
N ILE A 260 9.43 1.72 2.92
CA ILE A 260 8.25 0.86 3.12
C ILE A 260 7.07 1.38 2.30
N SER A 261 6.83 2.69 2.33
CA SER A 261 5.73 3.32 1.58
C SER A 261 5.91 3.14 0.07
N ILE A 262 7.11 3.39 -0.45
CA ILE A 262 7.46 3.18 -1.86
C ILE A 262 7.26 1.72 -2.26
N TYR A 263 7.75 0.78 -1.45
CA TYR A 263 7.56 -0.65 -1.68
C TYR A 263 6.07 -1.02 -1.78
N ILE A 264 5.24 -0.51 -0.87
CA ILE A 264 3.78 -0.73 -0.90
C ILE A 264 3.17 -0.17 -2.19
N PHE A 265 3.55 1.04 -2.61
CA PHE A 265 3.03 1.65 -3.83
C PHE A 265 3.44 0.87 -5.08
N PHE A 266 4.70 0.46 -5.20
CA PHE A 266 5.16 -0.36 -6.32
C PHE A 266 4.47 -1.72 -6.36
N SER A 267 4.22 -2.34 -5.21
CA SER A 267 3.47 -3.58 -5.11
C SER A 267 2.02 -3.41 -5.59
N LYS A 268 1.35 -2.31 -5.22
CA LYS A 268 0.01 -1.97 -5.72
C LYS A 268 -0.05 -1.76 -7.22
N LEU A 269 1.02 -1.24 -7.82
CA LEU A 269 1.15 -1.07 -9.26
C LEU A 269 1.50 -2.38 -9.98
N GLY A 270 1.70 -3.49 -9.26
CA GLY A 270 2.17 -4.76 -9.84
C GLY A 270 3.60 -4.70 -10.38
N TYR A 271 4.38 -3.70 -9.97
CA TYR A 271 5.69 -3.41 -10.55
C TYR A 271 6.68 -4.57 -10.37
N PHE A 272 6.65 -5.22 -9.20
CA PHE A 272 7.59 -6.29 -8.86
C PHE A 272 7.24 -7.66 -9.45
N CYS A 273 6.05 -7.83 -10.05
CA CYS A 273 5.65 -9.09 -10.67
C CYS A 273 6.63 -9.52 -11.77
N GLU A 274 7.15 -8.57 -12.55
CA GLU A 274 8.09 -8.81 -13.65
C GLU A 274 9.55 -8.45 -13.27
N LYS A 275 9.76 -7.74 -12.17
CA LYS A 275 11.03 -7.10 -11.79
C LYS A 275 11.49 -7.55 -10.39
N LYS A 276 11.75 -8.85 -10.24
CA LYS A 276 12.09 -9.48 -8.95
C LYS A 276 13.42 -9.00 -8.35
N LYS A 277 14.41 -8.66 -9.18
CA LYS A 277 15.71 -8.15 -8.70
C LYS A 277 15.56 -6.79 -8.00
N GLU A 278 14.61 -5.98 -8.45
CA GLU A 278 14.27 -4.70 -7.84
C GLU A 278 13.56 -4.89 -6.50
N GLU A 279 12.70 -5.91 -6.40
CA GLU A 279 12.04 -6.28 -5.14
C GLU A 279 13.06 -6.66 -4.06
N ASP A 280 14.05 -7.49 -4.41
CA ASP A 280 15.13 -7.92 -3.51
C ASP A 280 15.91 -6.74 -2.92
N PHE A 281 16.12 -5.68 -3.71
CA PHE A 281 16.76 -4.45 -3.24
C PHE A 281 15.96 -3.80 -2.11
N PHE A 282 14.63 -3.66 -2.27
CA PHE A 282 13.77 -3.09 -1.25
C PHE A 282 13.67 -4.00 -0.03
N LEU A 283 13.45 -5.30 -0.21
CA LEU A 283 13.30 -6.25 0.90
C LEU A 283 14.57 -6.32 1.76
N LYS A 284 15.75 -6.26 1.15
CA LYS A 284 17.02 -6.21 1.91
C LYS A 284 17.11 -4.98 2.80
N ILE A 285 16.69 -3.80 2.32
CA ILE A 285 16.76 -2.55 3.09
C ILE A 285 15.63 -2.45 4.11
N VAL A 286 14.40 -2.82 3.72
CA VAL A 286 13.24 -2.82 4.60
C VAL A 286 13.42 -3.80 5.75
N PHE A 287 14.10 -4.93 5.57
CA PHE A 287 14.29 -5.90 6.64
C PHE A 287 15.72 -5.92 7.22
N SER A 288 16.57 -4.93 6.91
CA SER A 288 17.96 -4.88 7.43
C SER A 288 18.03 -4.59 8.92
N ASN A 289 17.07 -3.81 9.45
CA ASN A 289 17.09 -3.28 10.82
C ASN A 289 16.06 -3.96 11.74
N VAL A 290 15.82 -5.25 11.48
CA VAL A 290 14.91 -6.07 12.27
C VAL A 290 15.71 -6.67 13.43
N GLU A 291 15.43 -6.19 14.64
CA GLU A 291 16.06 -6.64 15.88
C GLU A 291 15.21 -7.72 16.56
N GLU A 292 15.86 -8.75 17.09
CA GLU A 292 15.24 -9.74 17.98
C GLU A 292 15.57 -9.39 19.44
N LYS A 293 14.57 -8.98 20.24
CA LYS A 293 14.68 -8.84 21.70
C LYS A 293 14.05 -10.06 22.38
N ASN A 294 14.80 -10.74 23.24
CA ASN A 294 14.32 -11.86 24.04
C ASN A 294 13.77 -11.33 25.38
N GLU A 295 12.46 -11.28 25.54
CA GLU A 295 11.84 -11.07 26.86
C GLU A 295 10.99 -12.30 27.23
N ASN A 296 11.29 -12.89 28.39
CA ASN A 296 10.47 -13.92 29.06
C ASN A 296 9.88 -15.00 28.11
N LYS A 297 10.75 -15.78 27.46
CA LYS A 297 10.43 -16.91 26.56
C LYS A 297 9.67 -16.57 25.26
N ASN A 298 9.33 -15.30 24.99
CA ASN A 298 8.78 -14.86 23.71
C ASN A 298 9.81 -14.03 22.94
N LYS A 299 10.10 -14.46 21.70
CA LYS A 299 10.96 -13.70 20.77
C LYS A 299 10.17 -12.51 20.22
N LEU A 300 10.48 -11.30 20.68
CA LEU A 300 9.89 -10.08 20.14
C LEU A 300 10.76 -9.58 18.99
N ILE A 301 10.13 -9.35 17.84
CA ILE A 301 10.81 -8.82 16.66
C ILE A 301 10.33 -7.39 16.45
N PHE A 302 11.26 -6.44 16.45
CA PHE A 302 10.97 -5.02 16.28
C PHE A 302 11.80 -4.43 15.14
N PHE A 303 11.24 -3.46 14.44
CA PHE A 303 12.06 -2.51 13.69
C PHE A 303 12.74 -1.60 14.71
N SER A 304 14.03 -1.31 14.54
CA SER A 304 14.87 -0.57 15.50
C SER A 304 14.18 0.65 16.15
N ASP A 305 14.48 0.91 17.43
CA ASP A 305 13.80 1.81 18.39
C ASP A 305 13.55 3.29 17.94
N LYS A 306 13.97 3.71 16.73
CA LYS A 306 13.78 5.08 16.22
C LYS A 306 12.52 5.27 15.35
N GLU A 307 11.84 4.20 14.94
CA GLU A 307 10.71 4.30 14.01
C GLU A 307 9.53 3.41 14.45
N HIS A 308 8.57 4.01 15.17
CA HIS A 308 7.30 3.35 15.45
C HIS A 308 6.46 3.25 14.16
N LEU A 309 6.47 2.07 13.53
CA LEU A 309 5.54 1.78 12.43
C LEU A 309 4.12 1.62 12.97
N SER A 310 3.16 2.27 12.30
CA SER A 310 1.75 2.11 12.64
C SER A 310 1.25 0.70 12.28
N LEU A 311 0.24 0.21 13.00
CA LEU A 311 -0.44 -1.04 12.69
C LEU A 311 -0.96 -1.07 11.24
N THR A 312 -1.45 0.07 10.74
CA THR A 312 -1.90 0.22 9.35
C THR A 312 -0.75 0.06 8.36
N SER A 313 0.43 0.63 8.64
CA SER A 313 1.62 0.49 7.79
C SER A 313 2.08 -0.95 7.71
N LEU A 314 2.09 -1.67 8.83
CA LEU A 314 2.48 -3.09 8.88
C LEU A 314 1.50 -3.99 8.11
N ILE A 315 0.19 -3.76 8.25
CA ILE A 315 -0.82 -4.53 7.51
C ILE A 315 -0.73 -4.26 6.01
N ASN A 316 -0.50 -3.00 5.60
CA ASN A 316 -0.27 -2.69 4.18
C ASN A 316 1.02 -3.32 3.65
N LEU A 317 2.09 -3.40 4.45
CA LEU A 317 3.34 -4.06 4.07
C LEU A 317 3.16 -5.59 3.94
N LEU A 318 2.42 -6.22 4.85
CA LEU A 318 2.01 -7.62 4.74
C LEU A 318 1.23 -7.87 3.45
N PHE A 319 0.24 -7.03 3.18
CA PHE A 319 -0.56 -7.14 1.97
C PHE A 319 0.29 -6.92 0.70
N ALA A 320 1.26 -6.01 0.74
CA ALA A 320 2.19 -5.78 -0.36
C ALA A 320 3.07 -7.00 -0.66
N LEU A 321 3.59 -7.71 0.35
CA LEU A 321 4.28 -9.00 0.16
C LEU A 321 3.38 -10.00 -0.57
N THR A 322 2.11 -10.07 -0.18
CA THR A 322 1.11 -10.95 -0.83
C THR A 322 0.85 -10.55 -2.28
N LEU A 323 0.71 -9.26 -2.58
CA LEU A 323 0.53 -8.79 -3.96
C LEU A 323 1.72 -9.17 -4.86
N ASN A 324 2.94 -9.16 -4.30
CA ASN A 324 4.13 -9.53 -5.06
C ASN A 324 4.35 -11.04 -5.13
N MET A 325 3.49 -11.87 -4.51
CA MET A 325 3.68 -13.31 -4.43
C MET A 325 5.04 -13.67 -3.79
N SER A 326 5.45 -12.91 -2.77
CA SER A 326 6.69 -13.20 -2.04
C SER A 326 6.60 -14.58 -1.40
N THR A 327 7.66 -15.38 -1.51
CA THR A 327 7.73 -16.74 -0.96
C THR A 327 8.59 -16.84 0.29
N ASP A 328 9.25 -15.74 0.67
CA ASP A 328 10.12 -15.74 1.84
C ASP A 328 9.31 -15.65 3.14
N VAL A 329 9.18 -16.81 3.78
CA VAL A 329 8.47 -17.01 5.04
C VAL A 329 9.02 -16.13 6.17
N LYS A 330 10.30 -15.73 6.11
CA LYS A 330 10.93 -14.88 7.12
C LYS A 330 10.25 -13.52 7.24
N TYR A 331 9.90 -12.90 6.11
CA TYR A 331 9.27 -11.57 6.09
C TYR A 331 7.85 -11.61 6.65
N TYR A 332 7.05 -12.59 6.24
CA TYR A 332 5.71 -12.80 6.79
C TYR A 332 5.74 -13.06 8.28
N ASN A 333 6.61 -13.96 8.75
CA ASN A 333 6.74 -14.26 10.18
C ASN A 333 7.13 -13.02 11.00
N THR A 334 8.05 -12.22 10.48
CA THR A 334 8.50 -10.97 11.12
C THR A 334 7.34 -10.01 11.31
N LEU A 335 6.62 -9.70 10.24
CA LEU A 335 5.53 -8.73 10.28
C LEU A 335 4.32 -9.23 11.06
N LEU A 336 3.94 -10.51 10.90
CA LEU A 336 2.81 -11.09 11.64
C LEU A 336 3.09 -11.12 13.14
N ARG A 337 4.32 -11.41 13.56
CA ARG A 337 4.72 -11.32 14.97
C ARG A 337 4.59 -9.90 15.48
N TYR A 338 5.04 -8.90 14.72
CA TYR A 338 4.93 -7.51 15.14
C TYR A 338 3.46 -7.05 15.21
N VAL A 339 2.65 -7.36 14.20
CA VAL A 339 1.20 -7.11 14.22
C VAL A 339 0.55 -7.78 15.44
N HIS A 340 0.90 -9.02 15.75
CA HIS A 340 0.40 -9.73 16.91
C HIS A 340 0.76 -9.04 18.23
N VAL A 341 2.01 -8.59 18.39
CA VAL A 341 2.46 -7.82 19.58
C VAL A 341 1.66 -6.54 19.72
N LEU A 342 1.53 -5.74 18.65
CA LEU A 342 0.77 -4.49 18.69
C LEU A 342 -0.72 -4.70 18.98
N ILE A 343 -1.32 -5.77 18.44
CA ILE A 343 -2.70 -6.12 18.76
C ILE A 343 -2.79 -6.52 20.23
N LYS A 344 -1.88 -7.37 20.73
CA LYS A 344 -1.87 -7.84 22.12
C LYS A 344 -1.64 -6.73 23.15
N ASP A 345 -0.76 -5.78 22.86
CA ASP A 345 -0.52 -4.62 23.75
C ASP A 345 -1.76 -3.73 23.86
N ASN A 346 -2.60 -3.70 22.81
CA ASN A 346 -3.88 -2.99 22.82
C ASN A 346 -5.07 -3.88 23.25
N LEU A 347 -4.88 -5.20 23.35
CA LEU A 347 -5.87 -6.21 23.74
C LEU A 347 -5.21 -7.28 24.61
N THR A 348 -5.33 -7.16 25.93
CA THR A 348 -4.94 -8.25 26.83
C THR A 348 -5.81 -9.48 26.53
N TYR A 349 -5.20 -10.53 25.98
CA TYR A 349 -5.83 -11.83 25.65
C TYR A 349 -6.62 -12.42 26.83
N GLU A 350 -6.14 -12.19 28.07
CA GLU A 350 -6.87 -12.51 29.31
C GLU A 350 -8.27 -11.90 29.39
N LYS A 351 -8.48 -10.67 28.86
CA LYS A 351 -9.81 -10.02 28.82
C LYS A 351 -10.73 -10.66 27.78
N LEU A 352 -10.20 -11.12 26.65
CA LEU A 352 -11.01 -11.76 25.61
C LEU A 352 -11.40 -13.19 26.01
N ASP A 353 -10.47 -13.98 26.55
CA ASP A 353 -10.74 -15.34 27.03
C ASP A 353 -11.69 -15.34 28.24
N THR A 354 -11.54 -14.38 29.18
CA THR A 354 -12.54 -14.22 30.26
C THR A 354 -13.90 -13.73 29.76
N LEU A 355 -13.98 -13.00 28.65
CA LEU A 355 -15.26 -12.61 28.02
C LEU A 355 -15.89 -13.77 27.25
N HIS A 356 -15.10 -14.59 26.56
CA HIS A 356 -15.57 -15.81 25.90
C HIS A 356 -16.07 -16.86 26.91
N ALA A 357 -15.37 -17.02 28.04
CA ALA A 357 -15.78 -17.90 29.14
C ALA A 357 -17.00 -17.36 29.91
N LYS A 358 -17.27 -16.04 29.89
CA LYS A 358 -18.44 -15.41 30.52
C LYS A 358 -19.62 -15.23 29.57
N LYS A 359 -19.73 -16.08 28.55
CA LYS A 359 -20.96 -16.24 27.75
C LYS A 359 -22.01 -17.05 28.54
N ILE A 360 -22.31 -16.60 29.76
CA ILE A 360 -23.48 -16.97 30.54
C ILE A 360 -24.06 -15.65 31.09
N ILE A 361 -24.97 -15.07 30.29
CA ILE A 361 -26.07 -14.20 30.71
C ILE A 361 -25.67 -13.09 31.70
N SER A 362 -25.00 -12.02 31.22
CA SER A 362 -25.05 -10.64 31.82
C SER A 362 -24.01 -9.64 31.27
N GLN A 363 -23.03 -10.04 30.44
CA GLN A 363 -21.91 -9.14 30.02
C GLN A 363 -21.81 -8.88 28.50
N GLU A 364 -22.91 -9.03 27.75
CA GLU A 364 -22.93 -8.86 26.29
C GLU A 364 -22.51 -7.45 25.84
N TYR A 365 -22.93 -6.41 26.57
CA TYR A 365 -22.55 -5.02 26.31
C TYR A 365 -21.03 -4.79 26.40
N LYS A 366 -20.38 -5.38 27.41
CA LYS A 366 -18.93 -5.23 27.63
C LYS A 366 -18.10 -5.94 26.56
N TYR A 367 -18.55 -7.11 26.12
CA TYR A 367 -17.95 -7.80 24.98
C TYR A 367 -18.04 -6.98 23.69
N GLN A 368 -19.23 -6.43 23.42
CA GLN A 368 -19.47 -5.63 22.22
C GLN A 368 -18.67 -4.32 22.23
N GLU A 369 -18.45 -3.72 23.40
CA GLU A 369 -17.58 -2.55 23.57
C GLU A 369 -16.10 -2.86 23.25
N GLU A 370 -15.55 -3.96 23.76
CA GLU A 370 -14.18 -4.39 23.47
C GLU A 370 -14.00 -4.79 22.00
N LEU A 371 -14.98 -5.48 21.42
CA LEU A 371 -14.99 -5.78 19.98
C LEU A 371 -15.03 -4.49 19.14
N ASN A 372 -15.82 -3.50 19.54
CA ASN A 372 -15.86 -2.20 18.88
C ASN A 372 -14.53 -1.45 19.04
N LYS A 373 -13.83 -1.57 20.18
CA LYS A 373 -12.47 -1.02 20.35
C LYS A 373 -11.49 -1.67 19.39
N LEU A 374 -11.56 -2.99 19.22
CA LEU A 374 -10.73 -3.71 18.24
C LEU A 374 -11.06 -3.31 16.80
N ILE A 375 -12.34 -3.23 16.43
CA ILE A 375 -12.76 -2.78 15.09
C ILE A 375 -12.30 -1.35 14.83
N ARG A 376 -12.31 -0.48 15.85
CA ARG A 376 -11.77 0.89 15.73
C ARG A 376 -10.25 0.91 15.60
N LEU A 377 -9.54 0.05 16.35
CA LEU A 377 -8.08 -0.07 16.29
C LEU A 377 -7.61 -0.57 14.91
N LEU A 378 -8.20 -1.65 14.42
CA LEU A 378 -7.84 -2.23 13.14
C LEU A 378 -8.45 -1.45 11.97
N THR A 379 -9.65 -0.89 12.12
CA THR A 379 -10.52 -0.44 11.02
C THR A 379 -11.03 -1.59 10.17
N VAL A 380 -12.22 -1.42 9.56
CA VAL A 380 -12.81 -2.43 8.66
C VAL A 380 -11.90 -2.75 7.48
N GLN A 381 -11.22 -1.73 6.93
CA GLN A 381 -10.33 -1.90 5.78
C GLN A 381 -9.13 -2.78 6.11
N ASN A 382 -8.44 -2.57 7.24
CA ASN A 382 -7.29 -3.41 7.56
C ASN A 382 -7.71 -4.84 7.96
N ILE A 383 -8.91 -5.03 8.53
CA ILE A 383 -9.46 -6.37 8.75
C ILE A 383 -9.62 -7.09 7.40
N GLN A 384 -10.18 -6.43 6.39
CA GLN A 384 -10.31 -7.01 5.05
C GLN A 384 -8.95 -7.37 4.44
N LEU A 385 -7.95 -6.48 4.56
CA LEU A 385 -6.59 -6.75 4.06
C LEU A 385 -5.94 -7.94 4.78
N LEU A 386 -6.09 -8.04 6.10
CA LEU A 386 -5.63 -9.20 6.85
C LEU A 386 -6.33 -10.47 6.41
N CYS A 387 -7.66 -10.46 6.24
CA CYS A 387 -8.39 -11.63 5.73
C CYS A 387 -7.84 -12.10 4.39
N VAL A 388 -7.65 -11.19 3.42
CA VAL A 388 -7.07 -11.54 2.11
C VAL A 388 -5.66 -12.11 2.26
N THR A 389 -4.82 -11.50 3.11
CA THR A 389 -3.46 -11.97 3.37
C THR A 389 -3.45 -13.39 3.96
N TYR A 390 -4.30 -13.66 4.95
CA TYR A 390 -4.40 -14.99 5.57
C TYR A 390 -4.97 -16.02 4.62
N THR A 391 -5.99 -15.68 3.82
CA THR A 391 -6.52 -16.57 2.78
C THR A 391 -5.44 -16.92 1.76
N TYR A 392 -4.64 -15.94 1.31
CA TYR A 392 -3.51 -16.19 0.44
C TYR A 392 -2.50 -17.16 1.04
N LEU A 393 -2.04 -16.91 2.28
CA LEU A 393 -1.07 -17.76 2.97
C LEU A 393 -1.62 -19.18 3.17
N PHE A 394 -2.92 -19.30 3.47
CA PHE A 394 -3.58 -20.59 3.60
C PHE A 394 -3.58 -21.38 2.29
N VAL A 395 -4.02 -20.74 1.19
CA VAL A 395 -4.01 -21.37 -0.15
C VAL A 395 -2.59 -21.71 -0.59
N TYR A 396 -1.62 -20.83 -0.34
CA TYR A 396 -0.21 -21.07 -0.65
C TYR A 396 0.33 -22.29 0.09
N ASN A 397 0.02 -22.43 1.39
CA ASN A 397 0.40 -23.61 2.15
C ASN A 397 -0.21 -24.90 1.60
N LEU A 398 -1.47 -24.88 1.14
CA LEU A 398 -2.11 -26.02 0.49
C LEU A 398 -1.39 -26.40 -0.82
N LEU A 399 -1.11 -25.42 -1.69
CA LEU A 399 -0.38 -25.66 -2.94
C LEU A 399 1.05 -26.18 -2.70
N CYS A 400 1.73 -25.69 -1.66
CA CYS A 400 3.02 -26.22 -1.26
C CYS A 400 2.94 -27.69 -0.83
N CYS A 401 1.88 -28.08 -0.10
CA CYS A 401 1.66 -29.48 0.27
C CYS A 401 1.41 -30.35 -0.97
N GLU A 402 0.59 -29.90 -1.92
CA GLU A 402 0.37 -30.63 -3.18
C GLU A 402 1.65 -30.80 -3.99
N LYS A 403 2.50 -29.76 -4.06
CA LYS A 403 3.81 -29.85 -4.72
C LYS A 403 4.71 -30.89 -4.05
N LEU A 404 4.71 -30.94 -2.72
CA LEU A 404 5.47 -31.96 -1.97
C LEU A 404 4.94 -33.37 -2.23
N ASN A 405 3.62 -33.55 -2.34
CA ASN A 405 3.00 -34.82 -2.72
C ASN A 405 3.42 -35.26 -4.13
N ALA A 406 3.39 -34.36 -5.12
CA ALA A 406 3.83 -34.70 -6.48
C ALA A 406 5.31 -35.13 -6.53
N GLN A 407 6.19 -34.45 -5.77
CA GLN A 407 7.59 -34.87 -5.66
C GLN A 407 7.77 -36.17 -4.89
N LEU A 408 6.89 -36.47 -3.94
CA LEU A 408 6.88 -37.75 -3.23
C LEU A 408 6.51 -38.89 -4.19
N ASP A 409 5.51 -38.68 -5.06
CA ASP A 409 5.12 -39.66 -6.07
C ASP A 409 6.28 -39.94 -7.04
N GLU A 410 7.00 -38.90 -7.49
CA GLU A 410 8.20 -39.05 -8.32
C GLU A 410 9.27 -39.91 -7.63
N LEU A 411 9.54 -39.66 -6.35
CA LEU A 411 10.50 -40.46 -5.58
C LEU A 411 10.03 -41.91 -5.38
N ILE A 412 8.73 -42.15 -5.22
CA ILE A 412 8.17 -43.50 -5.13
C ILE A 412 8.35 -44.23 -6.47
N THR A 413 8.08 -43.58 -7.60
CA THR A 413 8.34 -44.15 -8.93
C THR A 413 9.82 -44.49 -9.10
N GLN A 414 10.72 -43.55 -8.79
CA GLN A 414 12.17 -43.79 -8.86
C GLN A 414 12.59 -44.96 -7.95
N LYS A 415 11.99 -45.08 -6.76
CA LYS A 415 12.25 -46.20 -5.85
C LYS A 415 11.86 -47.54 -6.49
N VAL A 416 10.64 -47.64 -7.01
CA VAL A 416 10.12 -48.86 -7.64
C VAL A 416 11.00 -49.26 -8.84
N GLU A 417 11.37 -48.32 -9.70
CA GLU A 417 12.27 -48.58 -10.83
C GLU A 417 13.64 -49.09 -10.38
N ASN A 418 14.22 -48.51 -9.32
CA ASN A 418 15.52 -48.97 -8.80
C ASN A 418 15.42 -50.32 -8.07
N GLU A 419 14.29 -50.60 -7.39
CA GLU A 419 14.03 -51.91 -6.78
C GLU A 419 13.90 -52.99 -7.86
N MET A 420 13.19 -52.72 -8.96
CA MET A 420 13.11 -53.63 -10.10
C MET A 420 14.49 -53.89 -10.71
N LEU A 421 15.26 -52.83 -10.98
CA LEU A 421 16.62 -52.93 -11.50
C LEU A 421 17.53 -53.74 -10.55
N LEU A 422 17.37 -53.58 -9.24
CA LEU A 422 18.13 -54.34 -8.25
C LEU A 422 17.81 -55.84 -8.31
N GLU A 423 16.54 -56.21 -8.43
CA GLU A 423 16.12 -57.60 -8.59
C GLU A 423 16.61 -58.21 -9.90
N GLU A 424 16.57 -57.44 -11.00
CA GLU A 424 17.17 -57.86 -12.27
C GLU A 424 18.67 -58.12 -12.11
N VAL A 425 19.42 -57.18 -11.52
CA VAL A 425 20.87 -57.32 -11.30
C VAL A 425 21.21 -58.51 -10.39
N LYS A 426 20.37 -58.80 -9.38
CA LYS A 426 20.54 -59.98 -8.51
C LYS A 426 20.39 -61.29 -9.29
N SER A 427 19.49 -61.33 -10.27
CA SER A 427 19.20 -62.54 -11.05
C SER A 427 20.26 -62.90 -12.11
N LEU A 428 21.19 -61.98 -12.40
CA LEU A 428 22.26 -62.20 -13.36
C LEU A 428 23.35 -63.14 -12.82
N GLU A 429 24.09 -63.78 -13.71
CA GLU A 429 25.27 -64.58 -13.38
C GLU A 429 26.41 -63.70 -12.80
N ASP A 430 27.34 -64.27 -12.05
CA ASP A 430 28.37 -63.49 -11.33
C ASP A 430 29.43 -62.85 -12.24
N ASP A 431 29.60 -63.39 -13.44
CA ASP A 431 30.46 -62.86 -14.50
C ASP A 431 29.72 -61.96 -15.50
N ALA A 432 28.43 -61.68 -15.25
CA ALA A 432 27.63 -60.82 -16.11
C ALA A 432 28.22 -59.41 -16.22
N VAL A 433 28.29 -58.92 -17.47
CA VAL A 433 28.86 -57.61 -17.80
C VAL A 433 27.75 -56.58 -17.98
N LEU A 434 27.68 -55.63 -17.06
CA LEU A 434 26.70 -54.54 -17.12
C LEU A 434 27.29 -53.32 -17.82
N HIS A 435 26.42 -52.52 -18.44
CA HIS A 435 26.80 -51.26 -19.05
C HIS A 435 25.94 -50.13 -18.49
N LYS A 436 26.60 -49.13 -17.92
CA LYS A 436 25.97 -47.91 -17.43
C LYS A 436 26.07 -46.81 -18.48
N LEU A 437 24.93 -46.22 -18.83
CA LEU A 437 24.89 -45.06 -19.71
C LEU A 437 25.27 -43.80 -18.92
N ILE A 438 26.33 -43.12 -19.36
CA ILE A 438 26.76 -41.82 -18.85
C ILE A 438 26.80 -40.84 -20.03
N GLY A 439 25.81 -39.94 -20.11
CA GLY A 439 25.62 -39.07 -21.26
C GLY A 439 25.30 -39.88 -22.52
N LEU A 440 26.22 -39.85 -23.50
CA LEU A 440 26.11 -40.60 -24.77
C LEU A 440 27.02 -41.85 -24.81
N ILE A 441 27.65 -42.23 -23.70
CA ILE A 441 28.65 -43.30 -23.67
C ILE A 441 28.18 -44.43 -22.73
N LEU A 442 28.32 -45.67 -23.18
CA LEU A 442 28.13 -46.86 -22.35
C LEU A 442 29.46 -47.25 -21.70
N VAL A 443 29.48 -47.28 -20.38
CA VAL A 443 30.65 -47.65 -19.58
C VAL A 443 30.42 -49.03 -18.99
N ARG A 444 31.37 -49.94 -19.21
CA ARG A 444 31.37 -51.28 -18.62
C ARG A 444 31.49 -51.18 -17.10
N GLU A 445 30.63 -51.87 -16.38
CA GLU A 445 30.61 -51.89 -14.92
C GLU A 445 30.41 -53.32 -14.40
N GLU A 446 31.08 -53.64 -13.30
CA GLU A 446 31.00 -54.96 -12.66
C GLU A 446 29.68 -55.08 -11.89
N LYS A 447 29.07 -56.27 -11.90
CA LYS A 447 27.81 -56.59 -11.19
C LYS A 447 27.79 -56.07 -9.74
N ASN A 448 28.84 -56.34 -8.96
CA ASN A 448 28.94 -55.91 -7.56
C ASN A 448 28.92 -54.38 -7.39
N LYS A 449 29.58 -53.64 -8.30
CA LYS A 449 29.57 -52.17 -8.26
C LYS A 449 28.21 -51.59 -8.64
N CYS A 450 27.52 -52.19 -9.62
CA CYS A 450 26.15 -51.80 -9.93
C CYS A 450 25.22 -52.08 -8.75
N TYR A 451 25.31 -53.27 -8.13
CA TYR A 451 24.53 -53.64 -6.95
C TYR A 451 24.71 -52.63 -5.81
N ASP A 452 25.95 -52.29 -5.44
CA ASP A 452 26.25 -51.32 -4.38
C ASP A 452 25.75 -49.91 -4.70
N THR A 453 25.77 -49.53 -5.98
CA THR A 453 25.31 -48.21 -6.42
C THR A 453 23.79 -48.11 -6.35
N ILE A 454 23.07 -49.12 -6.83
CA ILE A 454 21.61 -49.18 -6.79
C ILE A 454 21.14 -49.25 -5.33
N THR A 455 21.78 -50.07 -4.50
CA THR A 455 21.45 -50.22 -3.07
C THR A 455 21.62 -48.90 -2.31
N ARG A 456 22.73 -48.18 -2.54
CA ARG A 456 22.94 -46.85 -1.95
C ARG A 456 21.90 -45.84 -2.44
N ARG A 457 21.53 -45.88 -3.72
CA ARG A 457 20.50 -44.99 -4.28
C ARG A 457 19.13 -45.25 -3.68
N ILE A 458 18.73 -46.51 -3.53
CA ILE A 458 17.48 -46.89 -2.86
C ILE A 458 17.49 -46.38 -1.42
N HIS A 459 18.59 -46.58 -0.68
CA HIS A 459 18.69 -46.10 0.70
C HIS A 459 18.52 -44.57 0.81
N TYR A 460 19.14 -43.80 -0.08
CA TYR A 460 18.97 -42.35 -0.16
C TYR A 460 17.52 -41.95 -0.47
N ILE A 461 16.91 -42.57 -1.49
CA ILE A 461 15.51 -42.30 -1.88
C ILE A 461 14.56 -42.62 -0.72
N CYS A 462 14.77 -43.73 -0.01
CA CYS A 462 13.99 -44.08 1.18
C CYS A 462 14.05 -43.00 2.26
N GLY A 463 15.25 -42.46 2.55
CA GLY A 463 15.41 -41.37 3.52
C GLY A 463 14.68 -40.08 3.09
N GLU A 464 14.73 -39.73 1.80
CA GLU A 464 13.99 -38.58 1.25
C GLU A 464 12.47 -38.78 1.33
N ILE A 465 11.97 -39.97 0.99
CA ILE A 465 10.54 -40.33 1.12
C ILE A 465 10.08 -40.17 2.56
N GLU A 466 10.84 -40.69 3.53
CA GLU A 466 10.47 -40.65 4.95
C GLU A 466 10.48 -39.22 5.50
N SER A 467 11.49 -38.44 5.13
CA SER A 467 11.58 -37.01 5.45
C SER A 467 10.36 -36.23 4.94
N ARG A 468 10.00 -36.43 3.67
CA ARG A 468 8.86 -35.74 3.04
C ARG A 468 7.51 -36.17 3.63
N LYS A 469 7.30 -37.47 3.85
CA LYS A 469 6.10 -38.00 4.51
C LYS A 469 5.91 -37.37 5.89
N LYS A 470 6.99 -37.20 6.66
CA LYS A 470 6.94 -36.53 7.97
C LYS A 470 6.51 -35.06 7.87
N VAL A 471 6.99 -34.32 6.87
CA VAL A 471 6.59 -32.92 6.64
C VAL A 471 5.13 -32.82 6.23
N ILE A 472 4.66 -33.69 5.33
CA ILE A 472 3.27 -33.75 4.86
C ILE A 472 2.34 -34.08 6.04
N SER A 473 2.61 -35.16 6.77
CA SER A 473 1.80 -35.58 7.92
C SER A 473 1.68 -34.48 8.98
N ASN A 474 2.80 -33.83 9.33
CA ASN A 474 2.79 -32.71 10.28
C ASN A 474 1.94 -31.52 9.80
N SER A 475 1.90 -31.28 8.50
CA SER A 475 1.14 -30.18 7.90
C SER A 475 -0.35 -30.51 7.83
N GLU A 476 -0.69 -31.74 7.45
CA GLU A 476 -2.07 -32.26 7.44
C GLU A 476 -2.68 -32.31 8.84
N GLU A 477 -1.93 -32.75 9.86
CA GLU A 477 -2.40 -32.74 11.25
C GLU A 477 -2.71 -31.32 11.74
N LYS A 478 -1.84 -30.35 11.42
CA LYS A 478 -2.09 -28.95 11.75
C LYS A 478 -3.32 -28.41 11.05
N LEU A 479 -3.54 -28.77 9.77
CA LEU A 479 -4.72 -28.38 9.01
C LEU A 479 -5.99 -29.00 9.58
N LYS A 480 -5.99 -30.32 9.85
CA LYS A 480 -7.13 -31.04 10.45
C LYS A 480 -7.51 -30.45 11.79
N LYS A 481 -6.52 -30.14 12.63
CA LYS A 481 -6.75 -29.47 13.91
C LYS A 481 -7.39 -28.09 13.72
N LEU A 482 -6.86 -27.28 12.78
CA LEU A 482 -7.41 -25.96 12.49
C LEU A 482 -8.87 -26.02 12.00
N PHE A 483 -9.20 -26.96 11.12
CA PHE A 483 -10.57 -27.17 10.65
C PHE A 483 -11.50 -27.66 11.76
N SER A 484 -11.05 -28.58 12.60
CA SER A 484 -11.81 -29.04 13.77
C SER A 484 -12.10 -27.89 14.75
N ASP A 485 -11.09 -27.06 15.03
CA ASP A 485 -11.24 -25.87 15.87
C ASP A 485 -12.25 -24.87 15.24
N LEU A 486 -12.17 -24.64 13.93
CA LEU A 486 -13.10 -23.78 13.20
C LEU A 486 -14.54 -24.30 13.20
N GLU A 487 -14.74 -25.61 12.99
CA GLU A 487 -16.06 -26.25 13.06
C GLU A 487 -16.65 -26.17 14.47
N SER A 488 -15.82 -26.38 15.50
CA SER A 488 -16.24 -26.24 16.89
C SER A 488 -16.71 -24.81 17.20
N HIS A 489 -16.00 -23.79 16.71
CA HIS A 489 -16.37 -22.38 16.88
C HIS A 489 -17.57 -21.95 16.02
N SER A 490 -17.75 -22.53 14.84
CA SER A 490 -18.92 -22.36 13.97
C SER A 490 -20.18 -22.91 14.64
N ASN A 491 -20.10 -24.11 15.20
CA ASN A 491 -21.22 -24.75 15.88
C ASN A 491 -21.61 -24.03 17.18
N GLN A 492 -20.66 -23.39 17.87
CA GLN A 492 -20.93 -22.50 19.01
C GLN A 492 -21.64 -21.17 18.64
N ARG A 493 -21.69 -20.80 17.34
CA ARG A 493 -22.34 -19.56 16.84
C ARG A 493 -23.73 -19.79 16.26
N LYS A 494 -24.23 -21.03 16.16
CA LYS A 494 -25.64 -21.31 15.85
C LYS A 494 -26.49 -20.93 17.07
N ILE A 495 -26.70 -19.63 17.26
CA ILE A 495 -27.78 -19.12 18.11
C ILE A 495 -29.07 -19.44 17.35
N ALA A 496 -29.98 -20.16 18.01
CA ALA A 496 -31.31 -20.43 17.47
C ALA A 496 -31.97 -19.10 17.08
N ILE A 497 -32.31 -18.94 15.81
CA ILE A 497 -33.19 -17.86 15.36
C ILE A 497 -34.54 -18.15 16.04
N PRO A 498 -35.07 -17.26 16.90
CA PRO A 498 -36.41 -17.44 17.43
C PRO A 498 -37.36 -17.44 16.24
N GLN A 499 -38.13 -18.52 16.09
CA GLN A 499 -39.24 -18.53 15.15
C GLN A 499 -40.26 -17.49 15.64
N THR A 500 -40.48 -16.45 14.84
CA THR A 500 -41.68 -15.61 14.90
C THR A 500 -42.52 -15.88 13.68
#